data_AF-A0A6A0A8P1-F1
#
_entry.id   AF-A0A6A0A8P1-F1
#
_cell.length_a   1.000
_cell.length_b   1.000
_cell.length_c   1.000
_cell.angle_alpha   90.00
_cell.angle_beta   90.00
_cell.angle_gamma   90.00
#
_symmetry.space_group_name_H-M   'P 1'
#
loop_
_entity.id
_entity.type
_entity.pdbx_description
1 polymer ?
#
loop_
_entity_poly.entity_id
_entity_poly.type
_entity_poly.pdbx_seq_one_letter_code
_entity_poly.pdbx_strand_id
1 'polypeptide(L)'
;MQAVGLWKETLTQDNMNAAVELHHGLVRKLLVQHNGYESATEGDAFILAFHTPSHALHWAQAFQQGLLHLAWPEQLLQLDAGAPVWAAPG
;
A
#
# COMPACT_ATOMS: atom_id res chain seq x y z
N MET A 1 4.11 -6.99 10.84
CA MET A 1 4.44 -6.55 12.21
C MET A 1 4.83 -5.07 12.30
N GLN A 2 4.82 -4.27 11.22
CA GLN A 2 5.15 -2.84 11.27
C GLN A 2 3.92 -1.90 11.28
N ALA A 3 2.78 -2.31 10.72
CA ALA A 3 1.59 -1.45 10.68
C ALA A 3 1.09 -1.07 12.09
N VAL A 4 1.01 -2.03 13.03
CA VAL A 4 0.50 -1.82 14.40
C VAL A 4 1.23 -0.71 15.18
N GLY A 5 2.49 -0.40 14.83
CA GLY A 5 3.24 0.70 15.44
C GLY A 5 2.75 2.09 15.00
N LEU A 6 2.46 2.26 13.71
CA LEU A 6 1.93 3.51 13.14
C LEU A 6 0.60 3.92 13.78
N TRP A 7 -0.29 2.93 14.02
CA TRP A 7 -1.63 3.16 14.57
C TRP A 7 -1.64 3.63 16.02
N LYS A 8 -0.63 3.29 16.83
CA LYS A 8 -0.73 3.44 18.30
C LYS A 8 0.00 4.65 18.86
N GLU A 9 1.06 5.14 18.22
CA GLU A 9 1.99 6.03 18.90
C GLU A 9 2.38 7.30 18.11
N THR A 10 2.00 7.44 16.83
CA THR A 10 2.59 8.51 15.99
C THR A 10 1.65 9.29 15.08
N LEU A 11 0.53 8.71 14.60
CA LEU A 11 -0.42 9.41 13.74
C LEU A 11 -1.79 9.54 14.38
N THR A 12 -2.52 10.60 14.00
CA THR A 12 -3.94 10.71 14.35
C THR A 12 -4.74 9.61 13.63
N GLN A 13 -5.89 9.24 14.20
CA GLN A 13 -6.79 8.26 13.60
C GLN A 13 -7.23 8.68 12.19
N ASP A 14 -7.43 9.99 11.96
CA ASP A 14 -7.84 10.53 10.66
C ASP A 14 -6.74 10.40 9.61
N ASN A 15 -5.47 10.68 9.98
CA ASN A 15 -4.33 10.48 9.09
C ASN A 15 -4.13 9.00 8.73
N MET A 16 -4.33 8.09 9.70
CA MET A 16 -4.25 6.65 9.45
C MET A 16 -5.37 6.16 8.53
N ASN A 17 -6.61 6.61 8.76
CA ASN A 17 -7.73 6.26 7.89
C ASN A 17 -7.50 6.73 6.46
N ALA A 18 -7.04 7.97 6.26
CA ALA A 18 -6.72 8.49 4.94
C ALA A 18 -5.62 7.67 4.23
N ALA A 19 -4.58 7.26 4.95
CA ALA A 19 -3.53 6.40 4.38
C ALA A 19 -4.07 5.02 3.99
N VAL A 20 -4.88 4.40 4.86
CA VAL A 20 -5.51 3.10 4.57
C VAL A 20 -6.45 3.18 3.38
N GLU A 21 -7.23 4.25 3.26
CA GLU A 21 -8.12 4.48 2.11
C GLU A 21 -7.33 4.61 0.80
N LEU A 22 -6.23 5.35 0.79
CA LEU A 22 -5.33 5.46 -0.36
C LEU A 22 -4.73 4.10 -0.75
N HIS A 23 -4.26 3.33 0.24
CA HIS A 23 -3.75 1.98 0.05
C HIS A 23 -4.82 1.06 -0.56
N HIS A 24 -6.02 1.02 0.03
CA HIS A 24 -7.13 0.19 -0.45
C HIS A 24 -7.58 0.58 -1.86
N GLY A 25 -7.64 1.89 -2.13
CA GLY A 25 -7.97 2.43 -3.44
C GLY A 25 -6.97 1.99 -4.50
N LEU A 26 -5.67 2.04 -4.21
CA LEU A 26 -4.63 1.58 -5.13
C LEU A 26 -4.71 0.08 -5.39
N VAL A 27 -4.85 -0.74 -4.34
CA VAL A 27 -4.99 -2.20 -4.47
C VAL A 27 -6.11 -2.53 -5.45
N ARG A 28 -7.32 -2.02 -5.22
CA ARG A 28 -8.51 -2.32 -6.02
C ARG A 28 -8.40 -1.79 -7.45
N LYS A 29 -7.84 -0.59 -7.62
CA LYS A 29 -7.60 -0.01 -8.96
C LYS A 29 -6.70 -0.92 -9.80
N LEU A 30 -5.56 -1.33 -9.26
CA LEU A 30 -4.61 -2.19 -9.98
C LEU A 30 -5.17 -3.59 -10.17
N LEU A 31 -5.96 -4.10 -9.21
CA LEU A 31 -6.55 -5.42 -9.30
C LEU A 31 -7.45 -5.56 -10.54
N VAL A 32 -8.28 -4.54 -10.82
CA VAL A 32 -9.09 -4.47 -12.05
C VAL A 32 -8.21 -4.44 -13.30
N GLN A 33 -7.13 -3.67 -13.30
CA GLN A 33 -6.23 -3.55 -14.46
C GLN A 33 -5.50 -4.85 -14.80
N HIS A 34 -5.23 -5.70 -13.81
CA HIS A 34 -4.50 -6.95 -13.97
C HIS A 34 -5.42 -8.20 -14.00
N ASN A 35 -6.74 -8.01 -14.13
CA ASN A 35 -7.73 -9.08 -14.09
C ASN A 35 -7.56 -9.98 -12.84
N GLY A 36 -7.29 -9.36 -11.69
CA GLY A 36 -7.21 -10.04 -10.41
C GLY A 36 -8.56 -10.05 -9.68
N TYR A 37 -8.64 -10.87 -8.63
CA TYR A 37 -9.82 -11.02 -7.78
C TYR A 37 -9.46 -10.81 -6.31
N GLU A 38 -10.28 -10.04 -5.58
CA GLU A 38 -10.13 -9.80 -4.14
C GLU A 38 -10.87 -10.93 -3.42
N SER A 39 -10.13 -11.85 -2.80
CA SER A 39 -10.73 -12.98 -2.09
C SER A 39 -11.19 -12.60 -0.69
N ALA A 40 -10.35 -11.85 0.03
CA ALA A 40 -10.63 -11.40 1.39
C ALA A 40 -9.78 -10.19 1.74
N THR A 41 -10.27 -9.42 2.70
CA THR A 41 -9.55 -8.29 3.31
C THR A 41 -9.66 -8.43 4.83
N GLU A 42 -8.52 -8.48 5.51
CA GLU A 42 -8.41 -8.60 6.96
C GLU A 42 -7.63 -7.39 7.51
N GLY A 43 -8.36 -6.36 7.94
CA GLY A 43 -7.75 -5.09 8.33
C GLY A 43 -7.14 -4.36 7.14
N ASP A 44 -5.82 -4.21 7.13
CA ASP A 44 -5.02 -3.63 6.04
C ASP A 44 -4.40 -4.68 5.10
N ALA A 45 -4.57 -5.97 5.40
CA ALA A 45 -4.07 -7.07 4.59
C ALA A 45 -5.10 -7.53 3.54
N PHE A 46 -4.62 -7.79 2.32
CA PHE A 46 -5.43 -8.30 1.21
C PHE A 46 -4.99 -9.71 0.81
N ILE A 47 -5.97 -10.57 0.54
CA ILE A 47 -5.78 -11.86 -0.11
C ILE A 47 -6.30 -11.75 -1.54
N LEU A 48 -5.38 -11.81 -2.51
CA LEU A 48 -5.66 -11.58 -3.92
C LEU A 48 -5.40 -12.86 -4.73
N ALA A 49 -6.25 -13.13 -5.72
CA ALA A 49 -6.10 -14.25 -6.64
C ALA A 49 -5.91 -13.74 -8.07
N PHE A 50 -5.05 -14.42 -8.82
CA PHE A 50 -4.75 -14.11 -10.22
C PHE A 50 -4.76 -15.40 -11.05
N HIS A 51 -5.14 -15.28 -12.32
CA HIS A 51 -5.19 -16.43 -13.23
C HIS A 51 -3.82 -17.06 -13.52
N THR A 52 -2.74 -16.27 -13.42
CA THR A 52 -1.37 -16.76 -13.62
C THR A 52 -0.39 -16.12 -12.63
N PRO A 53 0.72 -16.79 -12.29
CA PRO A 53 1.79 -16.19 -11.48
C PRO A 53 2.36 -14.90 -12.08
N SER A 54 2.47 -14.82 -13.40
CA SER A 54 2.98 -13.61 -14.08
C SER A 54 2.06 -12.41 -13.88
N HIS A 55 0.73 -12.59 -13.89
CA HIS A 55 -0.19 -11.50 -13.55
C HIS A 55 -0.01 -11.03 -12.11
N ALA A 56 0.13 -11.96 -11.16
CA ALA A 56 0.37 -11.62 -9.76
C ALA A 56 1.67 -10.82 -9.59
N LEU A 57 2.75 -11.22 -10.28
CA LEU A 57 4.04 -10.54 -10.22
C LEU A 57 3.96 -9.12 -10.81
N HIS A 58 3.36 -8.97 -12.00
CA HIS A 58 3.19 -7.64 -12.61
C HIS A 58 2.31 -6.72 -11.75
N TRP A 59 1.24 -7.27 -11.15
CA TRP A 59 0.42 -6.52 -10.21
C TRP A 59 1.23 -6.08 -8.99
N ALA A 60 2.01 -6.98 -8.39
CA ALA A 60 2.82 -6.67 -7.22
C ALA A 60 3.86 -5.59 -7.53
N GLN A 61 4.51 -5.65 -8.69
CA GLN A 61 5.44 -4.61 -9.14
C GLN A 61 4.74 -3.26 -9.32
N ALA A 62 3.61 -3.24 -10.05
CA ALA A 62 2.83 -2.02 -10.27
C ALA A 62 2.31 -1.43 -8.96
N PHE A 63 1.95 -2.29 -8.01
CA PHE A 63 1.51 -1.89 -6.68
C PHE A 63 2.62 -1.21 -5.89
N GLN A 64 3.81 -1.82 -5.82
CA GLN A 64 4.97 -1.20 -5.16
C GLN A 64 5.34 0.14 -5.80
N GLN A 65 5.32 0.22 -7.13
CA GLN A 65 5.56 1.49 -7.84
C GLN A 65 4.46 2.52 -7.54
N GLY A 66 3.20 2.10 -7.51
CA GLY A 66 2.06 2.97 -7.22
C GLY A 66 2.13 3.56 -5.80
N LEU A 67 2.53 2.76 -4.81
CA LEU A 67 2.70 3.22 -3.42
C LEU A 67 3.67 4.40 -3.32
N LEU A 68 4.73 4.43 -4.14
CA LEU A 68 5.69 5.54 -4.16
C LEU A 68 5.12 6.86 -4.69
N HIS A 69 4.01 6.80 -5.45
CA HIS A 69 3.41 7.97 -6.11
C HIS A 69 2.05 8.37 -5.50
N LEU A 70 1.58 7.66 -4.48
CA LEU A 70 0.38 8.06 -3.75
C LEU A 70 0.62 9.37 -3.00
N ALA A 71 -0.41 10.22 -2.98
CA ALA A 71 -0.40 11.47 -2.21
C ALA A 71 -0.63 11.16 -0.72
N TRP A 72 0.37 10.53 -0.08
CA TRP A 72 0.31 10.18 1.33
C TRP A 72 0.12 11.43 2.21
N PRO A 73 -0.57 11.30 3.36
CA PRO A 73 -0.65 12.38 4.32
C PRO A 73 0.76 12.84 4.74
N GLU A 74 1.00 14.15 4.75
CA GLU A 74 2.33 14.72 5.01
C GLU A 74 2.89 14.29 6.37
N GLN A 75 2.02 14.20 7.39
CA GLN A 75 2.39 13.76 8.73
C GLN A 75 2.93 12.32 8.73
N LEU A 76 2.49 11.46 7.80
CA LEU A 76 2.99 10.10 7.65
C LEU A 76 4.40 10.10 7.05
N LEU A 77 4.67 10.99 6.08
CA LEU A 77 5.98 11.13 5.45
C LEU A 77 7.04 11.74 6.37
N GLN A 78 6.61 12.47 7.40
CA GLN A 78 7.49 13.03 8.44
C GLN A 78 7.96 11.98 9.45
N LEU A 79 7.39 10.77 9.44
CA LEU A 79 7.85 9.67 10.28
C LEU A 79 9.11 9.04 9.72
N ASP A 80 10.02 8.63 10.59
CA ASP A 80 11.25 7.94 10.21
C ASP A 80 10.97 6.64 9.40
N ALA A 81 9.83 5.99 9.67
CA ALA A 81 9.36 4.80 8.95
C ALA A 81 8.63 5.10 7.62
N GLY A 82 8.21 6.35 7.40
CA GLY A 82 7.47 6.81 6.20
C GLY A 82 8.27 7.73 5.29
N ALA A 83 9.49 8.10 5.68
CA ALA A 83 10.36 8.96 4.90
C ALA A 83 10.75 8.29 3.56
N PRO A 84 10.75 9.04 2.45
CA PRO A 84 11.14 8.50 1.15
C PRO A 84 12.63 8.12 1.15
N VAL A 85 12.92 6.83 1.02
CA VAL A 85 14.28 6.33 0.84
C VAL A 85 14.55 6.19 -0.65
N TRP A 86 15.39 7.09 -1.19
CA TRP A 86 15.88 6.98 -2.55
C TRP A 86 17.03 5.99 -2.60
N ALA A 87 16.96 5.01 -3.49
CA ALA A 87 18.11 4.15 -3.75
C ALA A 87 19.26 5.01 -4.30
N ALA A 88 20.40 5.03 -3.61
CA ALA A 88 21.62 5.60 -4.17
C ALA A 88 22.05 4.75 -5.37
N PRO A 89 22.38 5.35 -6.53
CA PRO A 89 22.95 4.59 -7.63
C PRO A 89 24.31 4.03 -7.16
N GLY A 90 24.46 2.71 -7.27
CA GLY A 90 25.71 1.99 -7.00
C GLY A 90 26.69 2.06 -8.17
#